data_AF-E1VBP1-F1
#
_entry.id   AF-E1VBP1-F1
#
_cell.length_a   1.000
_cell.length_b   1.000
_cell.length_c   1.000
_cell.angle_alpha   90.00
_cell.angle_beta   90.00
_cell.angle_gamma   90.00
#
_symmetry.space_group_name_H-M   'P 1'
#
loop_
_entity.id
_entity.type
_entity.pdbx_description
1 polymer ?
#
loop_
_entity_poly.entity_id
_entity_poly.type
_entity_poly.pdbx_seq_one_letter_code
_entity_poly.pdbx_strand_id
1 'polypeptide(L)'
;MSPSAIVVMIASIIALWGVAGGALIVSMRREERKLALLHSQGDFEPYSPRAFRDLERWLTQHPDSEHAPEIREWQQAQRQSLQHNPQCFYDWSSATDTREAP
;
A
#
# COMPACT_ATOMS: atom_id res chain seq x y z
N MET A 1 51.84 14.70 21.23
CA MET A 1 50.72 13.83 20.82
C MET A 1 51.16 13.08 19.57
N SER A 2 51.11 11.74 19.58
CA SER A 2 51.56 10.95 18.42
C SER A 2 50.59 11.14 17.24
N PRO A 3 51.06 11.43 16.02
CA PRO A 3 50.20 11.57 14.85
C PRO A 3 49.39 10.29 14.57
N SER A 4 49.94 9.12 14.90
CA SER A 4 49.21 7.85 14.81
C SER A 4 47.99 7.78 15.74
N ALA A 5 48.07 8.36 16.94
CA ALA A 5 46.95 8.37 17.89
C ALA A 5 45.78 9.23 17.39
N ILE A 6 46.09 10.34 16.71
CA ILE A 6 45.08 11.24 16.12
C ILE A 6 44.34 10.52 14.99
N VAL A 7 45.06 9.80 14.13
CA VAL A 7 44.47 9.03 13.03
C VAL A 7 43.53 7.95 13.55
N VAL A 8 43.98 7.17 14.55
CA VAL A 8 43.16 6.11 15.15
C VAL A 8 41.92 6.66 15.85
N MET A 9 42.05 7.80 16.54
CA MET A 9 40.94 8.47 17.21
C MET A 9 39.88 8.93 16.20
N ILE A 10 40.29 9.61 15.13
CA ILE A 10 39.36 10.09 14.09
C ILE A 10 38.69 8.91 13.37
N ALA A 11 39.45 7.86 13.03
CA ALA A 11 38.90 6.66 12.41
C ALA A 11 37.84 5.98 13.29
N SER A 12 38.06 5.92 14.61
CA SER A 12 37.11 5.34 15.57
C SER A 12 35.82 6.16 15.66
N ILE A 13 35.92 7.49 15.66
CA ILE A 13 34.76 8.39 15.66
C ILE A 13 33.93 8.20 14.39
N ILE A 14 34.59 8.16 13.22
CA ILE A 14 33.91 7.96 11.93
C ILE A 14 33.31 6.57 11.85
N ALA A 15 33.99 5.53 12.33
CA ALA A 15 33.45 4.17 12.31
C ALA A 15 32.17 4.06 13.16
N LEU A 16 32.17 4.67 14.36
CA LEU A 16 31.02 4.63 15.25
C LEU A 16 29.83 5.42 14.68
N TRP A 17 30.06 6.68 14.31
CA TRP A 17 29.00 7.59 13.87
C TRP A 17 28.60 7.38 12.41
N GLY A 18 29.56 7.04 11.56
CA GLY A 18 29.34 6.82 10.13
C GLY A 18 28.56 5.54 9.86
N VAL A 19 28.79 4.47 10.62
CA VAL A 19 28.00 3.23 10.47
C VAL A 19 26.58 3.44 10.98
N ALA A 20 26.40 4.08 12.15
CA ALA A 20 25.07 4.36 12.69
C ALA A 20 24.27 5.33 11.81
N GLY A 21 24.88 6.44 11.38
CA GLY A 21 24.26 7.41 10.49
C GLY A 21 23.99 6.84 9.10
N GLY A 22 24.94 6.06 8.56
CA GLY A 22 24.76 5.37 7.28
C GLY A 22 23.62 4.37 7.31
N ALA A 23 23.50 3.57 8.37
CA ALA A 23 22.40 2.63 8.55
C ALA A 23 21.04 3.34 8.65
N LEU A 24 20.96 4.46 9.38
CA LEU A 24 19.77 5.30 9.46
C LEU A 24 19.37 5.87 8.10
N ILE A 25 20.32 6.45 7.36
CA ILE A 25 20.06 7.02 6.02
C ILE A 25 19.59 5.92 5.06
N VAL A 26 20.23 4.74 5.10
CA VAL A 26 19.82 3.59 4.26
C VAL A 26 18.44 3.09 4.67
N SER A 27 18.13 3.06 5.96
CA SER A 27 16.81 2.66 6.47
C SER A 27 15.73 3.63 6.00
N MET A 28 15.93 4.93 6.21
CA MET A 28 15.02 6.00 5.77
C MET A 28 14.81 5.95 4.25
N ARG A 29 15.88 5.78 3.47
CA ARG A 29 15.79 5.65 2.00
C ARG A 29 15.13 4.35 1.52
N ARG A 30 15.12 3.30 2.34
CA ARG A 30 14.36 2.06 2.06
C ARG A 30 12.89 2.27 2.35
N GLU A 31 12.55 3.00 3.41
CA GLU A 31 11.17 3.36 3.74
C GLU A 31 10.59 4.34 2.73
N GLU A 32 11.33 5.38 2.33
CA GLU A 32 10.92 6.31 1.27
C GLU A 32 10.64 5.59 -0.05
N ARG A 33 11.44 4.57 -0.42
CA ARG A 33 11.17 3.76 -1.61
C ARG A 33 9.91 2.91 -1.48
N LYS A 34 9.63 2.36 -0.29
CA LYS A 34 8.39 1.62 -0.05
C LYS A 34 7.17 2.54 -0.04
N LEU A 35 7.30 3.73 0.55
CA LEU A 35 6.27 4.77 0.56
C LEU A 35 6.03 5.32 -0.84
N ALA A 36 7.09 5.51 -1.65
CA ALA A 36 6.95 5.91 -3.05
C ALA A 36 6.25 4.83 -3.89
N LEU A 37 6.48 3.55 -3.61
CA LEU A 37 5.73 2.45 -4.24
C LEU A 37 4.26 2.41 -3.80
N LEU A 38 3.96 2.66 -2.52
CA LEU A 38 2.60 2.81 -2.02
C LEU A 38 1.90 4.04 -2.63
N HIS A 39 2.63 5.13 -2.85
CA HIS A 39 2.09 6.37 -3.43
C HIS A 39 1.94 6.28 -4.96
N SER A 40 2.79 5.50 -5.64
CA SER A 40 2.67 5.22 -7.08
C SER A 40 1.60 4.17 -7.39
N GLN A 41 1.27 3.29 -6.45
CA GLN A 41 0.12 2.37 -6.53
C GLN A 41 -1.19 3.10 -6.19
N GLY A 42 -1.42 4.26 -6.84
CA GLY A 42 -2.52 5.18 -6.58
C GLY A 42 -3.84 4.47 -6.26
N ASP A 43 -4.49 4.93 -5.19
CA ASP A 43 -5.78 4.44 -4.71
C ASP A 43 -5.80 2.90 -4.57
N PHE A 44 -5.22 2.41 -3.47
CA PHE A 44 -5.16 1.00 -3.14
C PHE A 44 -6.55 0.40 -3.26
N GLU A 45 -6.63 -0.75 -3.90
CA GLU A 45 -7.86 -1.47 -4.06
C GLU A 45 -8.10 -2.33 -2.80
N PRO A 46 -8.96 -1.91 -1.85
CA PRO A 46 -9.03 -2.56 -0.54
C PRO A 46 -9.46 -4.03 -0.61
N TYR A 47 -10.17 -4.44 -1.68
CA TYR A 47 -10.74 -5.78 -1.79
C TYR A 47 -10.48 -6.45 -3.14
N SER A 48 -10.41 -7.79 -3.13
CA SER A 48 -10.39 -8.58 -4.36
C SER A 48 -11.79 -8.65 -5.01
N PRO A 49 -11.90 -8.92 -6.33
CA PRO A 49 -13.19 -9.06 -7.02
C PRO A 49 -14.12 -10.12 -6.41
N ARG A 50 -13.54 -11.16 -5.78
CA ARG A 50 -14.32 -12.20 -5.08
C ARG A 50 -14.95 -11.65 -3.80
N ALA A 51 -14.16 -10.95 -2.98
CA ALA A 51 -14.65 -10.33 -1.75
C ALA A 51 -15.73 -9.27 -2.04
N PHE A 52 -15.57 -8.50 -3.12
CA PHE A 52 -16.59 -7.52 -3.55
C PHE A 52 -17.93 -8.20 -3.89
N ARG A 53 -17.90 -9.30 -4.65
CA ARG A 53 -19.11 -10.08 -4.97
C ARG A 53 -19.74 -10.73 -3.76
N ASP A 54 -18.95 -11.16 -2.80
CA ASP A 54 -19.48 -11.72 -1.55
C ASP A 54 -20.20 -10.66 -0.71
N LEU A 55 -19.67 -9.43 -0.66
CA LEU A 55 -20.36 -8.28 -0.05
C LEU A 55 -21.65 -7.91 -0.78
N GLU A 56 -21.64 -7.94 -2.12
CA GLU A 56 -22.84 -7.70 -2.93
C GLU A 56 -23.93 -8.76 -2.69
N ARG A 57 -23.53 -10.04 -2.62
CA ARG A 57 -24.44 -11.14 -2.28
C ARG A 57 -24.99 -10.98 -0.87
N TRP A 58 -24.15 -10.62 0.09
CA TRP A 58 -24.57 -10.37 1.47
C TRP A 58 -25.56 -9.22 1.57
N LEU A 59 -25.30 -8.10 0.89
CA LEU A 59 -26.18 -6.93 0.85
C LEU A 59 -27.53 -7.25 0.21
N THR A 60 -27.53 -8.09 -0.83
CA THR A 60 -28.78 -8.57 -1.48
C THR A 60 -29.63 -9.41 -0.51
N GLN A 61 -28.99 -10.18 0.37
CA GLN A 61 -29.67 -11.01 1.36
C GLN A 61 -30.10 -10.22 2.60
N HIS A 62 -29.43 -9.10 2.90
CA HIS A 62 -29.64 -8.30 4.12
C HIS A 62 -29.70 -6.79 3.82
N PRO A 63 -30.67 -6.32 3.01
CA PRO A 63 -30.70 -4.95 2.50
C PRO A 63 -30.95 -3.87 3.57
N ASP A 64 -31.66 -4.23 4.64
CA ASP A 64 -32.04 -3.35 5.76
C ASP A 64 -31.24 -3.63 7.05
N SER A 65 -30.12 -4.35 6.92
CA SER A 65 -29.23 -4.55 8.06
C SER A 65 -28.57 -3.24 8.49
N GLU A 66 -28.22 -3.13 9.77
CA GLU A 66 -27.51 -1.97 10.34
C GLU A 66 -26.21 -1.65 9.60
N HIS A 67 -25.56 -2.66 9.03
CA HIS A 67 -24.29 -2.53 8.29
C HIS A 67 -24.47 -2.36 6.77
N ALA A 68 -25.70 -2.46 6.25
CA ALA A 68 -25.99 -2.22 4.83
C ALA A 68 -25.54 -0.83 4.30
N PRO A 69 -25.73 0.30 5.02
CA PRO A 69 -25.24 1.59 4.55
C PRO A 69 -23.71 1.64 4.44
N GLU A 70 -22.99 1.12 5.44
CA GLU A 70 -21.52 1.11 5.48
C GLU A 70 -20.94 0.26 4.34
N ILE A 71 -21.52 -0.91 4.08
CA ILE A 71 -21.09 -1.78 2.98
C ILE A 71 -21.34 -1.13 1.61
N ARG A 72 -22.42 -0.34 1.46
CA ARG A 72 -22.68 0.43 0.23
C ARG A 72 -21.63 1.52 0.00
N GLU A 73 -21.20 2.21 1.06
CA GLU A 73 -20.13 3.21 0.99
C GLU A 73 -18.81 2.58 0.56
N TRP A 74 -18.44 1.43 1.13
CA TRP A 74 -17.23 0.70 0.74
C TRP A 74 -17.27 0.25 -0.71
N GLN A 75 -18.44 -0.20 -1.20
CA GLN A 75 -18.58 -0.55 -2.61
C GLN A 75 -18.40 0.66 -3.54
N GLN A 76 -18.88 1.83 -3.12
CA GLN A 76 -18.70 3.05 -3.89
C GLN A 76 -17.24 3.50 -3.92
N ALA A 77 -16.54 3.45 -2.78
CA ALA A 77 -15.11 3.76 -2.69
C ALA A 77 -14.27 2.82 -3.59
N GLN A 78 -14.57 1.51 -3.57
CA GLN A 78 -13.93 0.54 -4.46
C GLN A 78 -14.14 0.88 -5.93
N ARG A 79 -15.39 1.16 -6.35
CA ARG A 79 -15.69 1.53 -7.74
C ARG A 79 -14.99 2.82 -8.16
N GLN A 80 -14.84 3.76 -7.23
CA GLN A 80 -14.14 5.01 -7.48
C GLN A 80 -12.62 4.78 -7.66
N SER A 81 -11.99 3.97 -6.82
CA SER A 81 -10.58 3.57 -6.97
C SER A 81 -10.33 2.87 -8.31
N LEU A 82 -11.21 1.93 -8.69
CA LEU A 82 -11.15 1.25 -9.99
C LEU A 82 -11.25 2.17 -11.21
N GLN A 83 -12.01 3.26 -11.12
CA GLN A 83 -12.15 4.23 -12.21
C GLN A 83 -10.92 5.15 -12.33
N HIS A 84 -10.29 5.48 -11.21
CA HIS A 84 -9.15 6.40 -11.18
C HIS A 84 -7.80 5.69 -11.35
N ASN A 85 -7.74 4.37 -11.13
CA ASN A 85 -6.51 3.60 -11.24
C ASN A 85 -6.53 2.65 -12.46
N PRO A 86 -5.76 2.95 -13.52
CA PRO A 86 -5.65 2.08 -14.70
C PRO A 86 -4.83 0.80 -14.45
N GLN A 87 -4.18 0.67 -13.30
CA GLN A 87 -3.42 -0.52 -12.90
C GLN A 87 -4.05 -1.19 -11.69
N CYS A 88 -5.01 -2.07 -11.93
CA CYS A 88 -5.61 -2.88 -10.88
C CYS A 88 -4.64 -4.00 -10.45
N PHE A 89 -4.53 -4.23 -9.14
CA PHE A 89 -3.70 -5.33 -8.60
C PHE A 89 -4.35 -6.70 -8.83
N TYR A 90 -5.69 -6.75 -8.75
CA TYR A 90 -6.47 -7.94 -9.06
C TYR A 90 -7.02 -7.90 -10.49
N ASP A 91 -7.31 -9.08 -11.03
CA ASP A 91 -7.97 -9.21 -12.32
C ASP A 91 -9.49 -8.98 -12.18
N TRP A 92 -9.93 -7.79 -12.56
CA TRP A 92 -11.35 -7.39 -12.59
C TRP A 92 -12.09 -7.80 -13.85
N SER A 93 -11.41 -8.37 -14.85
CA SER A 93 -12.09 -8.81 -16.09
C SER A 93 -13.23 -9.79 -15.79
N SER A 94 -13.00 -10.70 -14.83
CA SER A 94 -13.99 -11.68 -14.36
C SER A 94 -15.18 -11.10 -13.58
N ALA A 95 -15.13 -9.83 -13.18
CA ALA A 95 -16.22 -9.14 -12.50
C ALA A 95 -17.06 -8.29 -13.47
N THR A 96 -16.46 -7.81 -14.56
CA THR A 96 -17.15 -6.98 -15.58
C THR A 96 -17.93 -7.83 -16.60
N ASP A 97 -17.58 -9.11 -16.74
CA ASP A 97 -18.18 -10.06 -17.72
C ASP A 97 -19.68 -10.36 -17.46
N THR A 98 -20.22 -10.03 -16.29
CA THR A 98 -21.66 -10.19 -15.99
C THR A 98 -22.56 -9.11 -16.61
N ARG A 99 -22.05 -8.28 -17.53
CA ARG A 99 -22.81 -7.20 -18.18
C ARG A 99 -22.98 -7.35 -19.69
N GLU A 100 -22.88 -8.55 -20.25
CA GLU A 100 -23.41 -8.86 -21.59
C GLU A 100 -23.98 -10.28 -21.62
N ALA A 101 -25.26 -10.42 -21.24
CA ALA A 101 -26.07 -11.55 -21.67
C ALA A 101 -27.43 -10.99 -22.17
N PRO A 102 -27.81 -11.26 -23.44
CA PRO A 102 -28.97 -10.68 -24.11
C PRO A 102 -30.31 -11.16 -23.55
#